data_AF-A0A6G0HJM2-F1
#
_entry.id   AF-A0A6G0HJM2-F1
#
_cell.length_a   1.000
_cell.length_b   1.000
_cell.length_c   1.000
_cell.angle_alpha   90.00
_cell.angle_beta   90.00
_cell.angle_gamma   90.00
#
_symmetry.space_group_name_H-M   'P 1'
#
loop_
_entity.id
_entity.type
_entity.pdbx_description
1 polymer ?
#
loop_
_entity_poly.entity_id
_entity_poly.type
_entity_poly.pdbx_seq_one_letter_code
_entity_poly.pdbx_strand_id
1 'polypeptide(L)'
;MVYCVECNEKTDAASGCEMEKSPQILVLLLKRFDFDYNTMSDNKRYKLYGVVNHMGSLRGGHYTATILSNEDKTWYEFNDAHVNKVEDQPFAKTGIYNSSTAYLLVYRASGSPRDRTKEHRMKSNNRINVGIQRKREEESVTSPSGSRRE
;
A
#
# COMPACT_ATOMS: atom_id res chain seq x y z
N MET A 1 -5.54 38.87 -11.75
CA MET A 1 -6.76 39.49 -12.32
C MET A 1 -7.90 38.50 -12.56
N VAL A 2 -8.84 38.49 -11.63
CA VAL A 2 -10.17 37.87 -11.76
C VAL A 2 -11.19 39.01 -11.80
N TYR A 3 -12.29 38.84 -12.53
CA TYR A 3 -13.35 39.84 -12.54
C TYR A 3 -14.22 39.71 -11.28
N CYS A 4 -14.31 40.78 -10.51
CA CYS A 4 -15.16 40.83 -9.32
C CYS A 4 -16.55 41.36 -9.69
N VAL A 5 -17.58 40.54 -9.47
CA VAL A 5 -18.98 40.92 -9.75
C VAL A 5 -19.51 41.99 -8.80
N GLU A 6 -18.96 42.11 -7.59
CA GLU A 6 -19.38 43.12 -6.62
C GLU A 6 -18.75 44.49 -6.91
N CYS A 7 -17.48 44.51 -7.34
CA CYS A 7 -16.74 45.75 -7.63
C CYS A 7 -16.88 46.21 -9.10
N ASN A 8 -17.43 45.37 -9.99
CA ASN A 8 -17.54 45.60 -11.43
C ASN A 8 -16.20 45.95 -12.13
N GLU A 9 -15.10 45.41 -11.64
CA GLU A 9 -13.75 45.68 -12.16
C GLU A 9 -12.85 44.45 -12.12
N LYS A 10 -11.74 44.50 -12.88
CA LYS A 10 -10.70 43.46 -12.83
C LYS A 10 -9.77 43.76 -11.67
N THR A 11 -9.74 42.86 -10.70
CA THR A 11 -8.89 43.00 -9.51
C THR A 11 -8.04 41.76 -9.31
N ASP A 12 -6.99 41.87 -8.51
CA ASP A 12 -6.21 40.72 -8.09
C ASP A 12 -6.95 39.93 -7.03
N ALA A 13 -6.89 38.61 -7.16
CA ALA A 13 -7.56 37.68 -6.28
C ALA A 13 -6.54 36.64 -5.82
N ALA A 14 -6.54 36.36 -4.52
CA ALA A 14 -5.88 35.19 -3.96
C ALA A 14 -6.90 34.05 -3.93
N SER A 15 -6.51 32.88 -4.44
CA SER A 15 -7.30 31.65 -4.32
C SER A 15 -6.47 30.63 -3.57
N GLY A 16 -6.98 30.19 -2.42
CA GLY A 16 -6.40 29.11 -1.63
C GLY A 16 -7.20 27.82 -1.80
N CYS A 17 -6.55 26.69 -1.53
CA CYS A 17 -7.21 25.40 -1.39
C CYS A 17 -6.51 24.67 -0.24
N GLU A 18 -7.30 24.13 0.69
CA GLU A 18 -6.81 23.33 1.79
C GLU A 18 -7.40 21.92 1.70
N MET A 19 -6.58 20.92 1.99
CA MET A 19 -7.04 19.55 2.08
C MET A 19 -7.55 19.28 3.50
N GLU A 20 -8.86 19.47 3.74
CA GLU A 20 -9.47 19.19 5.05
C GLU A 20 -9.35 17.71 5.47
N LYS A 21 -9.38 16.82 4.49
CA LYS A 21 -9.32 15.37 4.71
C LYS A 21 -8.34 14.74 3.74
N SER A 22 -7.36 14.05 4.31
CA SER A 22 -6.39 13.29 3.53
C SER A 22 -7.08 12.17 2.72
N PRO A 23 -6.86 12.05 1.39
CA PRO A 23 -7.55 11.10 0.54
C PRO A 23 -7.18 9.64 0.84
N GLN A 24 -7.90 8.69 0.24
CA GLN A 24 -7.53 7.26 0.33
C GLN A 24 -6.49 6.88 -0.73
N ILE A 25 -6.59 7.49 -1.91
CA ILE A 25 -5.63 7.38 -2.99
C ILE A 25 -5.05 8.77 -3.22
N LEU A 26 -3.73 8.88 -3.09
CA LEU A 26 -2.99 10.12 -3.30
C LEU A 26 -2.22 9.97 -4.61
N VAL A 27 -2.46 10.87 -5.56
CA VAL A 27 -1.77 10.92 -6.85
C VAL A 27 -0.90 12.18 -6.86
N LEU A 28 0.42 12.01 -6.96
CA LEU A 28 1.38 13.10 -7.04
C LEU A 28 1.87 13.24 -8.47
N LEU A 29 1.65 14.42 -9.06
CA LEU A 29 2.20 14.80 -10.36
C LEU A 29 3.56 15.47 -10.15
N LEU A 30 4.65 14.79 -10.50
CA LEU A 30 6.01 15.25 -10.19
C LEU A 30 6.44 16.53 -10.92
N LYS A 31 5.63 17.02 -11.86
CA LYS A 31 5.93 18.24 -12.63
C LYS A 31 5.56 19.55 -11.93
N ARG A 32 4.93 19.52 -10.74
CA ARG A 32 4.30 20.72 -10.16
C ARG A 32 4.42 20.91 -8.65
N PHE A 33 5.35 20.25 -7.96
CA PHE A 33 5.46 20.44 -6.51
C PHE A 33 6.92 20.62 -6.09
N ASP A 34 7.20 21.77 -5.48
CA ASP A 34 8.28 21.90 -4.51
C ASP A 34 7.73 21.41 -3.16
N PHE A 35 8.32 20.34 -2.62
CA PHE A 35 7.85 19.71 -1.40
C PHE A 35 8.57 20.31 -0.19
N ASP A 36 7.82 20.98 0.70
CA ASP A 36 8.35 21.47 1.98
C ASP A 36 8.17 20.41 3.07
N TYR A 37 9.28 19.91 3.59
CA TYR A 37 9.28 18.91 4.67
C TYR A 37 8.88 19.47 6.04
N ASN A 38 8.85 20.80 6.21
CA ASN A 38 8.66 21.44 7.51
C ASN A 38 7.20 21.62 7.93
N THR A 39 6.24 21.52 7.00
CA THR A 39 4.82 21.83 7.24
C THR A 39 3.90 20.60 7.34
N MET A 40 4.46 19.40 7.51
CA MET A 40 3.68 18.16 7.59
C MET A 40 2.97 18.02 8.94
N SER A 41 1.65 18.31 9.00
CA SER A 41 0.86 18.26 10.23
C SER A 41 -0.22 17.15 10.29
N ASP A 42 -0.32 16.26 9.30
CA ASP A 42 -1.26 15.12 9.35
C ASP A 42 -0.54 13.76 9.24
N ASN A 43 -0.82 12.87 10.20
CA ASN A 43 -0.13 11.59 10.42
C ASN A 43 -0.61 10.46 9.48
N LYS A 44 -1.18 10.78 8.32
CA LYS A 44 -1.69 9.75 7.41
C LYS A 44 -0.55 9.10 6.63
N ARG A 45 -0.28 7.84 6.96
CA ARG A 45 0.74 7.05 6.26
C ARG A 45 0.23 6.58 4.90
N TYR A 46 1.05 6.75 3.89
CA TYR A 46 0.77 6.30 2.53
C TYR A 46 1.82 5.26 2.09
N LYS A 47 1.40 4.30 1.27
CA LYS A 47 2.26 3.30 0.63
C LYS A 47 2.20 3.49 -0.88
N LEU A 48 3.36 3.63 -1.50
CA LEU A 48 3.47 3.62 -2.96
C LEU A 48 2.96 2.28 -3.48
N TYR A 49 2.13 2.30 -4.51
CA TYR A 49 1.69 1.08 -5.19
C TYR A 49 1.60 1.22 -6.71
N GLY A 50 1.85 2.41 -7.25
CA GLY A 50 1.92 2.63 -8.68
C GLY A 50 2.88 3.76 -9.02
N VAL A 51 3.64 3.58 -10.09
CA VAL A 51 4.46 4.61 -10.73
C VAL A 51 4.06 4.65 -12.20
N VAL A 52 3.64 5.81 -12.69
CA VAL A 52 3.43 6.03 -14.12
C VAL A 52 4.64 6.75 -14.66
N ASN A 53 5.26 6.16 -15.67
CA ASN A 53 6.36 6.75 -16.39
C ASN A 53 5.82 7.47 -17.63
N HIS A 54 6.49 8.54 -18.02
CA HIS A 54 6.24 9.22 -19.30
C HIS A 54 7.57 9.43 -20.00
N MET A 55 7.67 8.91 -21.22
CA MET A 55 8.81 9.09 -22.11
C MET A 55 8.36 9.88 -23.33
N GLY A 56 8.77 11.14 -23.43
CA GLY A 56 8.41 11.97 -24.57
C GLY A 56 8.32 13.44 -24.22
N SER A 57 7.73 14.20 -25.14
CA SER A 57 7.60 15.65 -25.07
C SER A 57 6.23 16.09 -24.55
N LEU A 58 6.04 17.40 -24.40
CA LEU A 58 4.73 17.99 -24.12
C LEU A 58 3.71 17.78 -25.24
N ARG A 59 4.17 17.49 -26.47
CA ARG A 59 3.33 17.32 -27.67
C ARG A 59 2.95 15.86 -27.92
N GLY A 60 3.45 14.95 -27.09
CA GLY A 60 3.24 13.52 -27.23
C GLY A 60 4.38 12.73 -26.61
N GLY A 61 4.04 11.52 -26.17
CA GLY A 61 4.97 10.59 -25.55
C GLY A 61 4.27 9.29 -25.22
N HIS A 62 5.04 8.37 -24.64
CA HIS A 62 4.59 7.05 -24.25
C HIS A 62 4.43 6.94 -22.74
N TYR A 63 3.33 6.34 -22.30
CA TYR A 63 3.04 6.14 -20.89
C TYR A 63 3.12 4.65 -20.56
N THR A 64 3.92 4.30 -19.57
CA THR A 64 3.96 2.96 -18.98
C THR A 64 3.64 3.04 -17.50
N ALA A 65 3.19 1.95 -16.91
CA ALA A 65 2.86 1.91 -15.49
C ALA A 65 3.52 0.72 -14.80
N THR A 66 4.25 0.97 -13.72
CA THR A 66 4.74 -0.06 -12.81
C THR A 66 3.81 -0.11 -11.60
N ILE A 67 3.12 -1.24 -11.38
CA ILE A 67 2.06 -1.37 -10.38
C ILE A 67 2.34 -2.55 -9.46
N LEU A 68 2.18 -2.34 -8.15
CA LEU A 68 2.25 -3.39 -7.13
C LEU A 68 0.91 -4.12 -7.06
N SER A 69 0.92 -5.39 -7.47
CA SER A 69 -0.23 -6.26 -7.33
C SER A 69 -0.57 -6.48 -5.85
N ASN A 70 -1.86 -6.44 -5.55
CA ASN A 70 -2.32 -6.70 -4.19
C ASN A 70 -2.38 -8.20 -3.87
N GLU A 71 -2.39 -9.06 -4.87
CA GLU A 71 -2.58 -10.50 -4.74
C GLU A 71 -1.30 -11.20 -4.30
N ASP A 72 -0.23 -11.01 -5.06
CA ASP A 72 1.07 -11.68 -4.88
C ASP A 72 2.17 -10.76 -4.33
N LYS A 73 1.84 -9.49 -4.07
CA LYS A 73 2.77 -8.45 -3.62
C LYS A 73 3.97 -8.27 -4.57
N THR A 74 3.75 -8.48 -5.85
CA THR A 74 4.76 -8.35 -6.90
C THR A 74 4.50 -7.13 -7.78
N TRP A 75 5.56 -6.43 -8.17
CA TRP A 75 5.50 -5.34 -9.15
C TRP A 75 5.43 -5.87 -10.58
N TYR A 76 4.53 -5.28 -11.36
CA TYR A 76 4.32 -5.55 -12.78
C TYR A 76 4.47 -4.26 -13.58
N GLU A 77 5.07 -4.37 -14.76
CA GLU A 77 5.14 -3.30 -15.75
C GLU A 77 4.07 -3.52 -16.81
N PHE A 78 3.27 -2.49 -17.03
CA PHE A 78 2.23 -2.40 -18.03
C PHE A 78 2.71 -1.45 -19.13
N ASN A 79 2.79 -1.96 -20.35
CA ASN A 79 3.23 -1.26 -21.54
C ASN A 79 2.29 -1.64 -22.70
N ASP A 80 1.28 -0.79 -22.96
CA ASP A 80 0.21 -1.03 -23.92
C ASP A 80 -0.47 -2.40 -23.73
N ALA A 81 -0.33 -3.29 -24.72
CA ALA A 81 -0.90 -4.63 -24.71
C ALA A 81 -0.08 -5.65 -23.89
N HIS A 82 1.09 -5.26 -23.38
CA HIS A 82 2.02 -6.15 -22.70
C HIS A 82 2.05 -5.88 -21.20
N VAL A 83 2.02 -6.97 -20.43
CA VAL A 83 2.17 -6.96 -18.98
C VAL A 83 3.29 -7.91 -18.62
N ASN A 84 4.35 -7.39 -18.00
CA ASN A 84 5.52 -8.14 -17.61
C ASN A 84 5.71 -8.07 -16.10
N LYS A 85 6.08 -9.19 -15.48
CA LYS A 85 6.55 -9.18 -14.09
C LYS A 85 7.90 -8.48 -14.04
N VAL A 86 8.07 -7.53 -13.12
CA VAL A 86 9.36 -6.87 -12.91
C VAL A 86 10.28 -7.83 -12.15
N GLU A 87 11.44 -8.16 -12.69
CA GLU A 87 12.37 -9.09 -12.03
C GLU A 87 12.99 -8.44 -10.79
N ASP A 88 13.62 -7.28 -10.98
CA ASP A 88 14.18 -6.47 -9.91
C ASP A 88 13.10 -5.62 -9.26
N GLN A 89 12.48 -6.12 -8.19
CA GLN A 89 11.45 -5.42 -7.41
C GLN A 89 12.00 -4.11 -6.80
N PRO A 90 11.91 -2.97 -7.50
CA PRO A 90 12.81 -1.83 -7.26
C PRO A 90 12.44 -1.06 -5.99
N PHE A 91 11.19 -1.18 -5.57
CA PHE A 91 10.61 -0.52 -4.41
C PHE A 91 10.53 -1.43 -3.18
N ALA A 92 11.00 -2.69 -3.28
CA ALA A 92 10.99 -3.63 -2.16
C ALA A 92 12.23 -3.49 -1.26
N LYS A 93 13.33 -2.94 -1.80
CA LYS A 93 14.58 -2.70 -1.06
C LYS A 93 14.54 -1.30 -0.44
N THR A 94 15.23 -1.10 0.68
CA THR A 94 15.36 0.21 1.36
C THR A 94 16.29 1.20 0.62
N GLY A 95 16.49 1.01 -0.68
CA GLY A 95 17.38 1.81 -1.51
C GLY A 95 16.67 3.03 -2.10
N ILE A 96 17.46 3.99 -2.57
CA ILE A 96 16.96 5.15 -3.31
C ILE A 96 16.62 4.70 -4.72
N TYR A 97 15.39 4.95 -5.16
CA TYR A 97 14.96 4.77 -6.54
C TYR A 97 15.02 6.12 -7.27
N ASN A 98 15.89 6.22 -8.27
CA ASN A 98 16.02 7.40 -9.11
C ASN A 98 15.45 7.10 -10.50
N SER A 99 14.56 7.97 -10.98
CA SER A 99 14.00 7.86 -12.32
C SER A 99 13.79 9.24 -12.91
N SER A 100 14.27 9.44 -14.15
CA SER A 100 14.04 10.65 -14.93
C SER A 100 12.72 10.62 -15.71
N THR A 101 12.05 9.46 -15.76
CA THR A 101 10.81 9.24 -16.51
C THR A 101 9.59 9.14 -15.62
N ALA A 102 9.76 9.03 -14.29
CA ALA A 102 8.65 9.02 -13.35
C ALA A 102 7.83 10.31 -13.49
N TYR A 103 6.52 10.16 -13.72
CA TYR A 103 5.62 11.26 -14.03
C TYR A 103 4.50 11.38 -12.99
N LEU A 104 3.84 10.27 -12.67
CA LEU A 104 2.87 10.19 -11.59
C LEU A 104 3.31 9.16 -10.55
N LEU A 105 3.18 9.51 -9.28
CA LEU A 105 3.28 8.55 -8.19
C LEU A 105 1.89 8.32 -7.59
N VAL A 106 1.53 7.06 -7.42
CA VAL A 106 0.23 6.65 -6.90
C VAL A 106 0.41 5.93 -5.58
N TYR A 107 -0.18 6.51 -4.55
CA TYR A 107 -0.10 6.07 -3.17
C TYR A 107 -1.47 5.68 -2.64
N ARG A 108 -1.50 4.69 -1.75
CA ARG A 108 -2.68 4.30 -0.98
C ARG A 108 -2.46 4.52 0.51
N ALA A 109 -3.49 4.98 1.19
CA ALA A 109 -3.46 5.15 2.64
C ALA A 109 -3.30 3.80 3.36
N SER A 110 -2.37 3.74 4.32
CA SER A 110 -2.11 2.59 5.19
C SER A 110 -3.02 2.65 6.42
N GLY A 111 -4.21 2.08 6.32
CA GLY A 111 -5.15 2.02 7.45
C GLY A 111 -6.62 2.15 7.06
N SER A 112 -7.03 1.65 5.89
CA SER A 112 -8.44 1.64 5.55
C SER A 112 -9.24 0.90 6.64
N PRO A 113 -10.45 1.36 7.02
CA PRO A 113 -11.29 0.68 8.00
C PRO A 113 -11.56 -0.80 7.67
N ARG A 114 -11.37 -1.21 6.42
CA ARG A 114 -11.53 -2.59 5.95
C ARG A 114 -10.45 -3.56 6.43
N ASP A 115 -9.34 -3.07 6.97
CA ASP A 115 -8.22 -3.92 7.42
C ASP A 115 -8.30 -4.29 8.92
N ARG A 116 -9.04 -3.52 9.73
CA ARG A 116 -9.14 -3.75 11.18
C ARG A 116 -9.94 -4.98 11.57
N THR A 117 -10.86 -5.45 10.70
CA THR A 117 -11.70 -6.63 10.96
C THR A 117 -10.98 -7.96 10.76
N LYS A 118 -9.88 -8.02 10.00
CA LYS A 118 -9.15 -9.27 9.77
C LYS A 118 -8.12 -9.57 10.87
N GLU A 119 -7.46 -8.56 11.42
CA GLU A 119 -6.42 -8.77 12.44
C GLU A 119 -6.99 -9.17 13.82
N HIS A 120 -8.17 -8.65 14.19
CA HIS A 120 -8.86 -9.07 15.41
C HIS A 120 -9.41 -10.52 15.32
N ARG A 121 -9.80 -10.98 14.13
CA ARG A 121 -10.31 -12.35 13.94
C ARG A 121 -9.20 -13.40 13.99
N MET A 122 -7.98 -13.08 13.54
CA MET A 122 -6.85 -14.03 13.60
C MET A 122 -6.24 -14.17 15.00
N LYS A 123 -6.23 -13.11 15.82
CA LYS A 123 -5.71 -13.19 17.20
C LYS A 123 -6.64 -13.97 18.15
N SER A 124 -7.95 -14.00 17.88
CA SER A 124 -8.91 -14.78 18.68
C SER A 124 -8.79 -16.29 18.44
N ASN A 125 -8.48 -16.71 17.20
CA ASN A 125 -8.42 -18.13 16.85
C ASN A 125 -7.16 -18.82 17.38
N ASN A 126 -6.08 -18.06 17.64
CA ASN A 126 -4.83 -18.63 18.13
C ASN A 126 -4.75 -18.77 19.66
N ARG A 127 -5.72 -18.21 20.41
CA ARG A 127 -5.80 -18.39 21.88
C ARG A 127 -6.61 -19.62 22.28
N ILE A 128 -7.49 -20.13 21.42
CA ILE A 128 -8.37 -21.26 21.76
C ILE A 128 -7.65 -22.62 21.60
N ASN A 129 -6.64 -22.71 20.72
CA ASN A 129 -5.96 -23.99 20.41
C ASN A 129 -4.75 -24.36 21.30
N VAL A 130 -4.45 -23.59 22.35
CA VAL A 130 -3.32 -23.90 23.27
C VAL A 130 -3.81 -24.59 24.58
N GLY A 131 -5.13 -24.73 24.77
CA GLY A 131 -5.71 -25.13 26.06
C GLY A 131 -6.23 -26.57 26.21
N ILE A 132 -6.25 -27.39 25.15
CA ILE A 132 -6.93 -28.70 25.18
C ILE A 132 -5.98 -29.81 24.72
N GLN A 133 -5.03 -30.18 25.59
CA GLN A 133 -4.29 -31.45 25.49
C GLN A 133 -3.60 -31.77 26.82
N ARG A 134 -4.34 -31.74 27.93
CA ARG A 134 -3.92 -32.42 29.17
C ARG A 134 -5.14 -32.95 29.92
N LYS A 135 -5.11 -34.27 30.14
CA LYS A 135 -5.69 -35.08 31.22
C LYS A 135 -6.75 -36.11 30.82
N ARG A 136 -6.54 -37.27 31.46
CA ARG A 136 -7.31 -38.53 31.55
C ARG A 136 -6.88 -39.52 30.46
N GLU A 137 -6.37 -40.71 30.77
CA GLU A 137 -6.70 -41.60 31.91
C GLU A 137 -5.47 -42.34 32.47
N GLU A 138 -5.40 -42.45 33.79
CA GLU A 138 -4.61 -43.42 34.56
C GLU A 138 -5.59 -44.44 35.18
N GLU A 139 -5.03 -45.58 35.60
CA GLU A 139 -5.59 -46.79 36.25
C GLU A 139 -5.95 -47.93 35.28
N SER A 140 -5.47 -49.17 35.44
CA SER A 140 -4.92 -49.86 36.62
C SER A 140 -4.02 -51.06 36.25
N VAL A 141 -3.14 -51.40 37.19
CA VAL A 141 -2.11 -52.45 37.24
C VAL A 141 -2.66 -53.88 37.16
N THR A 142 -1.95 -54.80 36.48
CA THR A 142 -1.51 -56.15 36.98
C THR A 142 -0.81 -56.99 35.90
N SER A 143 0.42 -57.42 36.18
CA SER A 143 1.11 -58.55 35.52
C SER A 143 0.69 -59.85 36.23
N PRO A 144 0.70 -61.06 35.60
CA PRO A 144 1.97 -61.79 35.40
C PRO A 144 2.04 -62.82 34.21
N SER A 145 3.29 -63.14 33.83
CA SER A 145 3.84 -64.47 33.40
C SER A 145 3.22 -65.32 32.26
N GLY A 146 4.13 -65.90 31.44
CA GLY A 146 3.93 -67.14 30.65
C GLY A 146 3.98 -66.90 29.12
N SER A 147 5.09 -67.14 28.41
CA SER A 147 5.69 -68.41 27.95
C SER A 147 5.26 -68.84 26.54
N ARG A 148 6.29 -69.22 25.76
CA ARG A 148 6.33 -70.23 24.68
C ARG A 148 6.10 -69.81 23.22
N ARG A 149 7.20 -70.03 22.50
CA ARG A 149 7.43 -70.27 21.05
C ARG A 149 6.24 -70.83 20.27
N GLU A 150 6.15 -70.39 19.02
CA GLU A 150 6.36 -71.21 17.80
C GLU A 150 7.05 -70.37 16.73
#